data_AF-A0A327WVH4-F1
#
_entry.id   AF-A0A327WVH4-F1
#
_cell.length_a   1.000
_cell.length_b   1.000
_cell.length_c   1.000
_cell.angle_alpha   90.00
_cell.angle_beta   90.00
_cell.angle_gamma   90.00
#
_symmetry.space_group_name_H-M   'P 1'
#
loop_
_entity.id
_entity.type
_entity.pdbx_description
1 polymer ?
#
loop_
_entity_poly.entity_id
_entity_poly.type
_entity_poly.pdbx_seq_one_letter_code
_entity_poly.pdbx_strand_id
1 'polypeptide(L)'
;MSQILVIVAIVGIGYLLYRSLVIKRQPQQDDAPVQQSAPKPAPDSPAPKAEADAKVQAAAQADAAAPTPTPTPVTPAPDTSTAPTPQAKAAEASAVASHNEVGAEANQEAQQAVAKAAEKAHMAAAEEATKSTLQQQASAGIASNQAPAAPEGAEAQAAALSETNDPLARHRLYQHIVEQSYRQRNDSRGEAALMFYAAAHIKEFDAIKGPLKKQNGGKLPQVATFKQYSAALTERGQYAQAIEVCEQAVKYKLKDGTKSGYEGRIERIKKLQDKQ
;
A
#
# COMPACT_ATOMS: atom_id res chain seq x y z
N MET A 1 9.98 -41.91 31.82
CA MET A 1 9.65 -42.27 30.43
C MET A 1 8.24 -41.85 30.01
N SER A 2 7.20 -41.98 30.85
CA SER A 2 5.81 -41.66 30.44
C SER A 2 5.53 -40.21 30.02
N GLN A 3 6.20 -39.20 30.60
CA GLN A 3 5.97 -37.79 30.20
C GLN A 3 6.45 -37.47 28.77
N ILE A 4 7.53 -38.10 28.32
CA ILE A 4 8.09 -37.86 26.97
C ILE A 4 7.13 -38.41 25.91
N LEU A 5 6.49 -39.56 26.17
CA LEU A 5 5.48 -40.15 25.27
C LEU A 5 4.25 -39.25 25.09
N VAL A 6 3.80 -38.58 26.15
CA VAL A 6 2.63 -37.67 26.08
C VAL A 6 2.94 -36.43 25.24
N ILE A 7 4.14 -35.85 25.38
CA ILE A 7 4.53 -34.67 24.59
C ILE A 7 4.64 -35.01 23.11
N VAL A 8 5.24 -36.15 22.76
CA VAL A 8 5.34 -36.61 21.36
C VAL A 8 3.97 -36.87 20.75
N ALA A 9 3.02 -37.43 21.53
CA ALA A 9 1.65 -37.64 21.06
C ALA A 9 0.92 -36.32 20.77
N ILE A 10 1.06 -35.31 21.63
CA ILE A 10 0.41 -33.99 21.44
C ILE A 10 0.98 -33.28 20.20
N VAL A 11 2.31 -33.30 20.03
CA VAL A 11 2.95 -32.70 18.85
C VAL A 11 2.52 -33.43 17.56
N GLY A 12 2.43 -34.76 17.60
CA GLY A 12 1.96 -35.57 16.47
C GLY A 12 0.52 -35.27 16.07
N ILE A 13 -0.39 -35.16 17.04
CA ILE A 13 -1.79 -34.79 16.80
C ILE A 13 -1.88 -33.36 16.27
N GLY A 14 -1.13 -32.41 16.84
CA GLY A 14 -1.06 -31.03 16.36
C GLY A 14 -0.60 -30.92 14.91
N TYR A 15 0.44 -31.68 14.53
CA TYR A 15 0.95 -31.73 13.16
C TYR A 15 -0.07 -32.34 12.17
N LEU A 16 -0.78 -33.41 12.57
CA LEU A 16 -1.83 -34.01 11.74
C LEU A 16 -3.00 -33.05 11.50
N LEU A 17 -3.44 -32.32 12.53
CA LEU A 17 -4.51 -31.33 12.41
C LEU A 17 -4.08 -30.13 11.55
N TYR A 18 -2.85 -29.65 11.73
CA TYR A 18 -2.30 -28.58 10.90
C TYR A 18 -2.23 -28.98 9.42
N ARG A 19 -1.72 -30.19 9.12
CA ARG A 19 -1.63 -30.71 7.75
C ARG A 19 -3.00 -30.89 7.10
N SER A 20 -4.01 -31.35 7.86
CA SER A 20 -5.38 -31.47 7.35
C SER A 20 -6.05 -30.12 7.03
N LEU A 21 -5.66 -29.05 7.72
CA LEU A 21 -6.26 -27.72 7.53
C LEU A 21 -5.61 -26.96 6.36
N VAL A 22 -4.31 -27.13 6.15
CA VAL A 22 -3.57 -26.40 5.11
C VAL A 22 -3.77 -27.00 3.71
N ILE A 23 -3.84 -28.34 3.59
CA ILE A 23 -3.91 -29.00 2.27
C ILE A 23 -5.29 -28.84 1.59
N LYS A 24 -6.38 -28.61 2.34
CA LYS A 24 -7.72 -28.37 1.77
C LYS A 24 -7.93 -26.99 1.12
N ARG A 25 -6.90 -26.13 1.07
CA ARG A 25 -6.97 -24.79 0.45
C ARG A 25 -6.21 -24.65 -0.87
N GLN A 26 -5.89 -25.73 -1.57
CA GLN A 26 -5.62 -25.61 -3.00
C GLN A 26 -6.97 -25.51 -3.74
N PRO A 27 -7.28 -24.38 -4.39
CA PRO A 27 -8.43 -24.33 -5.28
C PRO A 27 -8.21 -25.37 -6.38
N GLN A 28 -9.18 -26.25 -6.52
CA GLN A 28 -9.29 -27.17 -7.63
C GLN A 28 -9.17 -26.33 -8.91
N GLN A 29 -8.06 -26.52 -9.63
CA GLN A 29 -7.89 -25.95 -10.95
C GLN A 29 -8.85 -26.75 -11.83
N ASP A 30 -10.06 -26.23 -12.00
CA ASP A 30 -11.06 -26.82 -12.89
C ASP A 30 -10.45 -26.83 -14.29
N ASP A 31 -10.09 -28.03 -14.74
CA ASP A 31 -9.72 -28.34 -16.11
C ASP A 31 -10.89 -27.96 -17.02
N ALA A 32 -10.85 -26.74 -17.56
CA ALA A 32 -11.66 -26.38 -18.70
C ALA A 32 -11.22 -27.26 -19.90
N PRO A 33 -12.14 -27.93 -20.60
CA PRO A 33 -11.79 -28.72 -21.77
C PRO A 33 -11.24 -27.80 -22.86
N VAL A 34 -9.99 -28.08 -23.24
CA VAL A 34 -9.32 -27.54 -24.42
C VAL A 34 -10.18 -27.89 -25.65
N GLN A 35 -10.93 -26.91 -26.17
CA GLN A 35 -11.46 -27.00 -27.53
C GLN A 35 -10.30 -26.85 -28.51
N GLN A 36 -9.79 -28.01 -28.92
CA GLN A 36 -8.86 -28.18 -30.02
C GLN A 36 -9.63 -28.02 -31.34
N SER A 37 -9.75 -26.79 -31.83
CA SER A 37 -10.14 -26.51 -33.22
C SER A 37 -8.88 -26.48 -34.08
N ALA A 38 -8.63 -27.61 -34.75
CA ALA A 38 -7.58 -27.76 -35.75
C ALA A 38 -7.82 -26.83 -36.96
N PRO A 39 -6.80 -26.14 -37.48
CA PRO A 39 -6.85 -25.57 -38.82
C PRO A 39 -6.69 -26.69 -39.85
N LYS A 40 -7.69 -26.82 -40.72
CA LYS A 40 -7.70 -27.64 -41.92
C LYS A 40 -6.60 -27.18 -42.89
N PRO A 41 -5.68 -28.05 -43.34
CA PRO A 41 -4.77 -27.71 -44.43
C PRO A 41 -5.53 -27.82 -45.76
N ALA A 42 -5.56 -26.73 -46.52
CA ALA A 42 -5.91 -26.76 -47.94
C ALA A 42 -4.61 -26.78 -48.76
N PRO A 43 -4.56 -27.56 -49.85
CA PRO A 43 -3.37 -27.77 -50.68
C PRO A 43 -3.18 -26.68 -51.73
N ASP A 44 -1.91 -26.53 -52.11
CA ASP A 44 -1.34 -26.12 -53.41
C ASP A 44 -1.97 -24.98 -54.22
N SER A 45 -1.08 -24.09 -54.70
CA SER A 45 -1.37 -23.09 -55.75
C SER A 45 -0.25 -22.01 -55.77
N PRO A 46 0.41 -21.57 -56.86
CA PRO A 46 1.85 -21.30 -56.86
C PRO A 46 2.24 -19.81 -56.80
N ALA A 47 3.54 -19.59 -56.59
CA ALA A 47 4.25 -18.31 -56.57
C ALA A 47 3.96 -17.39 -57.78
N PRO A 48 4.00 -16.06 -57.58
CA PRO A 48 4.39 -15.13 -58.62
C PRO A 48 5.72 -14.44 -58.30
N LYS A 49 6.51 -14.28 -59.36
CA LYS A 49 7.75 -13.51 -59.43
C LYS A 49 7.51 -12.02 -59.24
N ALA A 50 8.57 -11.34 -58.84
CA ALA A 50 8.75 -9.89 -58.81
C ALA A 50 8.36 -9.19 -60.11
N GLU A 51 7.84 -7.96 -60.00
CA GLU A 51 8.32 -6.77 -60.72
C GLU A 51 7.62 -5.50 -60.24
N ALA A 52 8.34 -4.38 -60.38
CA ALA A 52 7.97 -3.02 -60.03
C ALA A 52 6.79 -2.49 -60.87
N ASP A 53 6.01 -1.53 -60.35
CA ASP A 53 6.02 -0.13 -60.80
C ASP A 53 4.92 0.71 -60.14
N ALA A 54 5.18 2.02 -60.11
CA ALA A 54 4.34 3.06 -59.54
C ALA A 54 3.04 3.33 -60.33
N LYS A 55 1.93 3.67 -59.65
CA LYS A 55 1.06 4.79 -60.07
C LYS A 55 0.04 5.23 -59.03
N VAL A 56 0.00 6.55 -58.88
CA VAL A 56 -0.97 7.41 -58.20
C VAL A 56 -2.39 7.20 -58.75
N GLN A 57 -3.40 7.19 -57.87
CA GLN A 57 -4.68 7.86 -58.14
C GLN A 57 -5.48 8.13 -56.86
N ALA A 58 -5.90 9.39 -56.74
CA ALA A 58 -6.83 9.94 -55.76
C ALA A 58 -8.23 10.07 -56.38
N ALA A 59 -9.28 9.73 -55.62
CA ALA A 59 -10.66 10.24 -55.68
C ALA A 59 -11.39 9.59 -54.48
N ALA A 60 -11.82 10.30 -53.42
CA ALA A 60 -12.90 11.28 -53.29
C ALA A 60 -14.32 10.66 -53.28
N GLN A 61 -15.04 10.96 -52.19
CA GLN A 61 -16.50 10.93 -51.96
C GLN A 61 -17.17 9.56 -51.81
N ALA A 62 -18.23 9.34 -51.04
CA ALA A 62 -18.90 10.03 -49.93
C ALA A 62 -20.03 9.07 -49.48
N ASP A 63 -20.56 9.32 -48.28
CA ASP A 63 -21.97 9.11 -47.89
C ASP A 63 -22.41 7.83 -47.14
N ALA A 64 -23.26 8.14 -46.15
CA ALA A 64 -24.37 7.38 -45.57
C ALA A 64 -24.12 6.20 -44.60
N ALA A 65 -24.37 6.51 -43.32
CA ALA A 65 -25.41 5.91 -42.48
C ALA A 65 -24.92 5.23 -41.18
N ALA A 66 -25.13 5.97 -40.09
CA ALA A 66 -25.11 5.51 -38.71
C ALA A 66 -26.33 4.62 -38.39
N PRO A 67 -26.23 3.80 -37.33
CA PRO A 67 -27.27 3.82 -36.31
C PRO A 67 -26.73 4.10 -34.91
N THR A 68 -27.22 5.20 -34.32
CA THR A 68 -27.15 5.53 -32.89
C THR A 68 -28.12 4.66 -32.07
N PRO A 69 -27.70 4.09 -30.93
CA PRO A 69 -28.63 3.69 -29.89
C PRO A 69 -28.97 4.87 -28.96
N THR A 70 -30.26 5.14 -28.85
CA THR A 70 -30.95 6.08 -27.97
C THR A 70 -30.68 5.80 -26.49
N PRO A 71 -30.27 6.80 -25.67
CA PRO A 71 -30.48 6.76 -24.23
C PRO A 71 -31.81 7.41 -23.86
N THR A 72 -32.63 6.67 -23.12
CA THR A 72 -33.86 7.13 -22.47
C THR A 72 -33.53 8.17 -21.38
N PRO A 73 -34.27 9.30 -21.30
CA PRO A 73 -34.16 10.24 -20.21
C PRO A 73 -35.00 9.76 -19.02
N VAL A 74 -34.35 9.50 -17.88
CA VAL A 74 -35.04 9.30 -16.60
C VAL A 74 -35.05 10.63 -15.85
N THR A 75 -36.25 11.18 -15.73
CA THR A 75 -36.64 12.33 -14.93
C THR A 75 -36.34 12.12 -13.43
N PRO A 76 -35.61 13.02 -12.76
CA PRO A 76 -35.71 13.16 -11.31
C PRO A 76 -36.77 14.22 -10.95
N ALA A 77 -37.70 13.83 -10.10
CA ALA A 77 -38.72 14.69 -9.51
C ALA A 77 -38.11 15.75 -8.58
N PRO A 78 -38.73 16.93 -8.45
CA PRO A 78 -38.34 17.94 -7.47
C PRO A 78 -39.13 17.76 -6.16
N ASP A 79 -38.49 17.26 -5.11
CA ASP A 79 -39.05 17.34 -3.75
C ASP A 79 -38.39 18.47 -2.96
N THR A 80 -39.13 19.57 -2.94
CA THR A 80 -39.32 20.52 -1.84
C THR A 80 -39.13 19.89 -0.45
N SER A 81 -38.19 20.41 0.35
CA SER A 81 -38.32 20.36 1.81
C SER A 81 -37.56 21.49 2.50
N THR A 82 -38.32 22.56 2.72
CA THR A 82 -38.38 23.48 3.85
C THR A 82 -37.26 23.48 4.91
N ALA A 83 -36.70 24.67 5.11
CA ALA A 83 -36.06 25.12 6.36
C ALA A 83 -37.01 24.98 7.58
N PRO A 84 -36.48 24.97 8.81
CA PRO A 84 -36.44 26.24 9.56
C PRO A 84 -35.22 26.45 10.48
N THR A 85 -34.70 27.68 10.45
CA THR A 85 -34.14 28.46 11.58
C THR A 85 -35.32 29.01 12.42
N PRO A 86 -35.26 29.55 13.67
CA PRO A 86 -34.18 29.73 14.68
C PRO A 86 -34.54 29.23 16.10
N GLN A 87 -33.58 29.22 17.04
CA GLN A 87 -33.88 29.70 18.40
C GLN A 87 -32.61 30.09 19.18
N ALA A 88 -32.48 31.40 19.40
CA ALA A 88 -31.70 31.98 20.47
C ALA A 88 -32.44 31.76 21.80
N LYS A 89 -31.70 31.44 22.87
CA LYS A 89 -32.19 31.61 24.24
C LYS A 89 -31.12 32.30 25.07
N ALA A 90 -31.49 33.48 25.54
CA ALA A 90 -30.75 34.34 26.43
C ALA A 90 -30.93 33.92 27.90
N ALA A 91 -30.01 34.44 28.72
CA ALA A 91 -30.11 34.77 30.14
C ALA A 91 -30.33 33.62 31.13
N GLU A 92 -29.44 33.49 32.12
CA GLU A 92 -29.68 34.16 33.42
C GLU A 92 -28.43 34.13 34.31
N ALA A 93 -28.33 35.19 35.10
CA ALA A 93 -27.29 35.43 36.07
C ALA A 93 -27.45 34.56 37.32
N SER A 94 -26.34 34.24 37.98
CA SER A 94 -26.34 34.16 39.44
C SER A 94 -24.96 34.52 39.97
N ALA A 95 -24.86 35.74 40.47
CA ALA A 95 -23.85 36.16 41.41
C ALA A 95 -24.19 35.54 42.78
N VAL A 96 -23.17 35.07 43.51
CA VAL A 96 -22.95 35.20 44.97
C VAL A 96 -21.83 34.24 45.33
N ALA A 97 -20.67 34.79 45.74
CA ALA A 97 -19.87 34.34 46.89
C ALA A 97 -18.47 34.98 46.80
N SER A 98 -18.36 36.16 47.39
CA SER A 98 -17.10 36.74 47.82
C SER A 98 -16.82 36.22 49.22
N HIS A 99 -15.77 35.42 49.40
CA HIS A 99 -14.76 35.59 50.45
C HIS A 99 -13.76 34.43 50.43
N ASN A 100 -12.48 34.81 50.58
CA ASN A 100 -11.42 34.05 51.24
C ASN A 100 -10.45 33.21 50.36
N GLU A 101 -9.61 33.86 49.53
CA GLU A 101 -8.34 33.26 49.07
C GLU A 101 -7.27 34.34 48.88
N VAL A 102 -6.63 34.80 49.96
CA VAL A 102 -5.37 35.54 49.88
C VAL A 102 -4.32 34.67 50.57
N GLY A 103 -3.80 33.69 49.84
CA GLY A 103 -2.76 32.79 50.34
C GLY A 103 -2.50 31.52 49.52
N ALA A 104 -3.37 31.14 48.57
CA ALA A 104 -3.24 29.90 47.80
C ALA A 104 -2.53 30.07 46.43
N GLU A 105 -2.52 31.27 45.85
CA GLU A 105 -2.03 31.49 44.47
C GLU A 105 -0.52 31.25 44.31
N ALA A 106 0.30 31.57 45.32
CA ALA A 106 1.75 31.35 45.24
C ALA A 106 2.15 29.85 45.26
N ASN A 107 1.31 28.98 45.81
CA ASN A 107 1.58 27.54 45.87
C ASN A 107 1.08 26.81 44.60
N GLN A 108 0.02 27.34 43.96
CA GLN A 108 -0.52 26.78 42.72
C GLN A 108 0.40 27.02 41.52
N GLU A 109 1.03 28.20 41.44
CA GLU A 109 1.97 28.52 40.37
C GLU A 109 3.27 27.69 40.49
N ALA A 110 3.75 27.46 41.71
CA ALA A 110 4.88 26.57 41.97
C ALA A 110 4.57 25.11 41.61
N GLN A 111 3.37 24.61 41.94
CA GLN A 111 2.95 23.24 41.60
C GLN A 111 2.75 23.04 40.08
N GLN A 112 2.20 24.04 39.37
CA GLN A 112 2.10 23.99 37.90
C GLN A 112 3.46 24.05 37.21
N ALA A 113 4.41 24.83 37.72
CA ALA A 113 5.76 24.89 37.17
C ALA A 113 6.50 23.54 37.32
N VAL A 114 6.34 22.87 38.47
CA VAL A 114 6.94 21.54 38.72
C VAL A 114 6.30 20.46 37.83
N ALA A 115 4.96 20.49 37.64
CA ALA A 115 4.27 19.56 36.75
C ALA A 115 4.68 19.73 35.28
N LYS A 116 4.77 20.97 34.78
CA LYS A 116 5.27 21.25 33.41
C LYS A 116 6.73 20.85 33.21
N ALA A 117 7.57 21.02 34.23
CA ALA A 117 8.97 20.59 34.17
C ALA A 117 9.10 19.07 34.14
N ALA A 118 8.27 18.35 34.91
CA ALA A 118 8.23 16.89 34.92
C ALA A 118 7.72 16.32 33.58
N GLU A 119 6.67 16.91 32.99
CA GLU A 119 6.14 16.49 31.69
C GLU A 119 7.15 16.71 30.56
N LYS A 120 7.86 17.85 30.58
CA LYS A 120 8.94 18.15 29.64
C LYS A 120 10.13 17.19 29.80
N ALA A 121 10.47 16.80 31.04
CA ALA A 121 11.54 15.85 31.31
C ALA A 121 11.18 14.42 30.86
N HIS A 122 9.93 13.99 31.06
CA HIS A 122 9.46 12.68 30.60
C HIS A 122 9.38 12.59 29.06
N MET A 123 8.96 13.64 28.36
CA MET A 123 9.00 13.67 26.89
C MET A 123 10.43 13.61 26.34
N ALA A 124 11.38 14.34 26.95
CA ALA A 124 12.78 14.32 26.52
C ALA A 124 13.43 12.94 26.72
N ALA A 125 13.15 12.27 27.85
CA ALA A 125 13.65 10.92 28.13
C ALA A 125 13.03 9.86 27.19
N ALA A 126 11.77 10.02 26.79
CA ALA A 126 11.10 9.14 25.83
C ALA A 126 11.68 9.27 24.41
N GLU A 127 12.04 10.48 23.96
CA GLU A 127 12.74 10.70 22.68
C GLU A 127 14.16 10.10 22.68
N GLU A 128 14.86 10.14 23.81
CA GLU A 128 16.23 9.61 23.92
C GLU A 128 16.25 8.08 23.97
N ALA A 129 15.29 7.46 24.67
CA ALA A 129 15.12 6.00 24.71
C ALA A 129 14.69 5.42 23.35
N THR A 130 13.86 6.13 22.58
CA THR A 130 13.48 5.71 21.22
C THR A 130 14.62 5.86 20.22
N LYS A 131 15.45 6.91 20.33
CA LYS A 131 16.67 7.03 19.50
C LYS A 131 17.68 5.93 19.78
N SER A 132 17.91 5.59 21.05
CA SER A 132 18.90 4.57 21.44
C SER A 132 18.50 3.16 20.97
N THR A 133 17.20 2.81 21.04
CA THR A 133 16.70 1.51 20.57
C THR A 133 16.74 1.37 19.04
N LEU A 134 16.40 2.44 18.31
CA LEU A 134 16.53 2.45 16.84
C LEU A 134 17.99 2.36 16.40
N GLN A 135 18.92 2.97 17.14
CA GLN A 135 20.34 2.92 16.84
C GLN A 135 20.97 1.55 17.18
N GLN A 136 20.51 0.87 18.23
CA GLN A 136 20.89 -0.53 18.53
C GLN A 136 20.35 -1.53 17.51
N GLN A 137 19.11 -1.34 17.02
CA GLN A 137 18.58 -2.16 15.92
C GLN A 137 19.32 -1.90 14.59
N ALA A 138 19.84 -0.70 14.37
CA ALA A 138 20.67 -0.39 13.21
C ALA A 138 22.09 -0.97 13.29
N SER A 139 22.63 -1.20 14.50
CA SER A 139 24.01 -1.66 14.70
C SER A 139 24.13 -3.19 14.89
N ALA A 140 23.07 -3.88 15.29
CA ALA A 140 23.03 -5.35 15.33
C ALA A 140 22.86 -6.00 13.93
N GLY A 141 22.55 -5.21 12.90
CA GLY A 141 22.28 -5.67 11.53
C GLY A 141 23.32 -5.24 10.48
N ILE A 142 24.52 -4.79 10.88
CA ILE A 142 25.62 -4.51 9.94
C ILE A 142 26.29 -5.84 9.54
N ALA A 143 25.55 -6.69 8.83
CA ALA A 143 26.09 -7.89 8.21
C ALA A 143 25.66 -7.92 6.74
N SER A 144 26.58 -7.44 5.91
CA SER A 144 26.53 -7.43 4.45
C SER A 144 25.62 -6.36 3.82
N ASN A 145 26.20 -5.41 3.07
CA ASN A 145 25.49 -4.53 2.12
C ASN A 145 24.82 -5.31 0.96
N GLN A 146 24.69 -6.64 1.08
CA GLN A 146 24.03 -7.47 0.08
C GLN A 146 22.52 -7.39 0.27
N ALA A 147 21.82 -7.23 -0.85
CA ALA A 147 20.37 -7.38 -0.86
C ALA A 147 19.98 -8.76 -0.29
N PRO A 148 18.91 -8.85 0.50
CA PRO A 148 18.38 -10.14 0.94
C PRO A 148 18.00 -10.98 -0.28
N ALA A 149 18.06 -12.30 -0.15
CA ALA A 149 17.62 -13.20 -1.20
C ALA A 149 16.15 -12.92 -1.56
N ALA A 150 15.90 -12.58 -2.82
CA ALA A 150 14.55 -12.34 -3.35
C ALA A 150 13.65 -13.58 -3.13
N PRO A 151 12.32 -13.45 -3.03
CA PRO A 151 11.41 -14.59 -2.87
C PRO A 151 11.40 -15.49 -4.10
N GLU A 152 10.88 -16.70 -3.93
CA GLU A 152 10.69 -17.64 -5.05
C GLU A 152 9.82 -17.02 -6.15
N GLY A 153 10.33 -17.04 -7.38
CA GLY A 153 9.68 -16.47 -8.56
C GLY A 153 10.06 -15.03 -8.88
N ALA A 154 10.88 -14.38 -8.05
CA ALA A 154 11.37 -13.02 -8.27
C ALA A 154 12.90 -12.92 -8.38
N GLU A 155 13.62 -14.04 -8.33
CA GLU A 155 15.09 -14.06 -8.31
C GLU A 155 15.70 -13.45 -9.57
N ALA A 156 15.16 -13.78 -10.74
CA ALA A 156 15.65 -13.26 -12.02
C ALA A 156 15.47 -11.73 -12.12
N GLN A 157 14.34 -11.22 -11.62
CA GLN A 157 14.03 -9.79 -11.61
C GLN A 157 14.92 -9.03 -10.63
N ALA A 158 15.20 -9.64 -9.47
CA ALA A 158 16.14 -9.08 -8.50
C ALA A 158 17.57 -9.02 -9.04
N ALA A 159 18.03 -10.05 -9.76
CA ALA A 159 19.33 -10.03 -10.43
C ALA A 159 19.39 -8.98 -11.54
N ALA A 160 18.35 -8.88 -12.38
CA ALA A 160 18.27 -7.88 -13.44
C ALA A 160 18.28 -6.44 -12.91
N LEU A 161 17.87 -6.21 -11.66
CA LEU A 161 17.78 -4.89 -11.06
C LEU A 161 19.16 -4.22 -10.92
N SER A 162 20.25 -4.96 -10.68
CA SER A 162 21.60 -4.36 -10.61
C SER A 162 22.14 -3.91 -11.97
N GLU A 163 21.65 -4.49 -13.06
CA GLU A 163 22.10 -4.20 -14.43
C GLU A 163 21.22 -3.16 -15.12
N THR A 164 19.98 -3.00 -14.65
CA THR A 164 18.99 -2.13 -15.27
C THR A 164 19.12 -0.69 -14.77
N ASN A 165 19.51 0.23 -15.66
CA ASN A 165 19.60 1.67 -15.35
C ASN A 165 18.37 2.48 -15.80
N ASP A 166 17.52 1.94 -16.68
CA ASP A 166 16.31 2.63 -17.14
C ASP A 166 15.26 2.74 -16.02
N PRO A 167 14.81 3.95 -15.62
CA PRO A 167 13.89 4.12 -14.50
C PRO A 167 12.55 3.38 -14.67
N LEU A 168 12.03 3.27 -15.90
CA LEU A 168 10.76 2.58 -16.15
C LEU A 168 10.90 1.06 -16.04
N ALA A 169 11.98 0.49 -16.57
CA ALA A 169 12.29 -0.92 -16.41
C ALA A 169 12.51 -1.26 -14.93
N ARG A 170 13.29 -0.46 -14.20
CA ARG A 170 13.49 -0.62 -12.75
C ARG A 170 12.18 -0.60 -11.97
N HIS A 171 11.28 0.34 -12.28
CA HIS A 171 9.95 0.39 -11.68
C HIS A 171 9.17 -0.92 -11.83
N ARG A 172 9.18 -1.51 -13.04
CA ARG A 172 8.48 -2.77 -13.31
C ARG A 172 9.11 -3.94 -12.54
N LEU A 173 10.45 -4.00 -12.49
CA LEU A 173 11.17 -5.00 -11.72
C LEU A 173 10.83 -4.89 -10.23
N TYR A 174 10.92 -3.69 -9.66
CA TYR A 174 10.55 -3.45 -8.26
C TYR A 174 9.11 -3.85 -7.96
N GLN A 175 8.14 -3.45 -8.79
CA GLN A 175 6.74 -3.80 -8.59
C GLN A 175 6.53 -5.32 -8.56
N HIS A 176 7.20 -6.05 -9.47
CA HIS A 176 7.13 -7.50 -9.49
C HIS A 176 7.73 -8.14 -8.23
N ILE A 177 8.95 -7.74 -7.85
CA ILE A 177 9.64 -8.27 -6.66
C ILE A 177 8.83 -7.99 -5.39
N VAL A 178 8.35 -6.76 -5.22
CA VAL A 178 7.56 -6.34 -4.06
C VAL A 178 6.23 -7.08 -4.01
N GLU A 179 5.55 -7.29 -5.14
CA GLU A 179 4.31 -8.05 -5.18
C GLU A 179 4.51 -9.51 -4.75
N GLN A 180 5.55 -10.18 -5.26
CA GLN A 180 5.87 -11.55 -4.85
C GLN A 180 6.27 -11.62 -3.37
N SER A 181 7.10 -10.69 -2.92
CA SER A 181 7.57 -10.62 -1.53
C SER A 181 6.39 -10.40 -0.57
N TYR A 182 5.42 -9.57 -0.95
CA TYR A 182 4.23 -9.31 -0.14
C TYR A 182 3.32 -10.54 0.01
N ARG A 183 3.23 -11.39 -1.03
CA ARG A 183 2.49 -12.66 -0.96
C ARG A 183 3.12 -13.63 0.05
N GLN A 184 4.45 -13.60 0.16
CA GLN A 184 5.25 -14.43 1.06
C GLN A 184 5.67 -13.70 2.35
N ARG A 185 5.00 -12.60 2.72
CA ARG A 185 5.44 -11.73 3.84
C ARG A 185 5.37 -12.37 5.23
N ASN A 186 4.69 -13.50 5.38
CA ASN A 186 4.66 -14.26 6.63
C ASN A 186 5.92 -15.13 6.79
N ASP A 187 6.70 -15.32 5.73
CA ASP A 187 7.97 -16.02 5.74
C ASP A 187 9.12 -15.04 5.95
N SER A 188 10.11 -15.40 6.76
CA SER A 188 11.23 -14.52 7.08
C SER A 188 11.98 -14.01 5.83
N ARG A 189 12.13 -14.87 4.80
CA ARG A 189 12.73 -14.48 3.51
C ARG A 189 11.87 -13.46 2.75
N GLY A 190 10.57 -13.72 2.63
CA GLY A 190 9.64 -12.83 1.92
C GLY A 190 9.48 -11.49 2.62
N GLU A 191 9.42 -11.49 3.95
CA GLU A 191 9.40 -10.27 4.77
C GLU A 191 10.69 -9.45 4.57
N ALA A 192 11.87 -10.06 4.71
CA ALA A 192 13.14 -9.36 4.54
C ALA A 192 13.28 -8.75 3.14
N ALA A 193 12.92 -9.52 2.10
CA ALA A 193 12.92 -9.05 0.72
C ALA A 193 11.91 -7.89 0.51
N LEU A 194 10.70 -8.01 1.03
CA LEU A 194 9.69 -6.96 0.95
C LEU A 194 10.21 -5.65 1.53
N MET A 195 10.76 -5.70 2.74
CA MET A 195 11.25 -4.53 3.45
C MET A 195 12.39 -3.84 2.69
N PHE A 196 13.33 -4.62 2.15
CA PHE A 196 14.46 -4.09 1.40
C PHE A 196 14.04 -3.49 0.06
N TYR A 197 13.37 -4.27 -0.80
CA TYR A 197 13.06 -3.85 -2.17
C TYR A 197 11.98 -2.77 -2.21
N ALA A 198 11.01 -2.77 -1.30
CA ALA A 198 10.02 -1.71 -1.26
C ALA A 198 10.61 -0.37 -0.80
N ALA A 199 11.49 -0.37 0.20
CA ALA A 199 12.19 0.83 0.63
C ALA A 199 13.08 1.40 -0.50
N ALA A 200 13.82 0.53 -1.20
CA ALA A 200 14.64 0.93 -2.34
C ALA A 200 13.79 1.52 -3.47
N HIS A 201 12.67 0.89 -3.81
CA HIS A 201 11.76 1.40 -4.83
C HIS A 201 11.19 2.79 -4.49
N ILE A 202 10.78 3.01 -3.24
CA ILE A 202 10.26 4.32 -2.79
C ILE A 202 11.36 5.39 -2.87
N LYS A 203 12.58 5.06 -2.44
CA LYS A 203 13.73 5.97 -2.51
C LYS A 203 14.05 6.41 -3.95
N GLU A 204 13.89 5.51 -4.91
CA GLU A 204 14.12 5.80 -6.33
C GLU A 204 12.91 6.42 -7.05
N PHE A 205 11.76 6.47 -6.38
CA PHE A 205 10.50 6.84 -7.04
C PHE A 205 10.51 8.27 -7.59
N ASP A 206 11.29 9.17 -7.00
CA ASP A 206 11.46 10.54 -7.51
C ASP A 206 12.05 10.58 -8.93
N ALA A 207 12.95 9.66 -9.28
CA ALA A 207 13.48 9.53 -10.64
C ALA A 207 12.51 8.80 -11.58
N ILE A 208 11.69 7.89 -11.05
CA ILE A 208 10.74 7.06 -11.81
C ILE A 208 9.49 7.85 -12.20
N LYS A 209 8.96 8.70 -11.32
CA LYS A 209 7.63 9.33 -11.47
C LYS A 209 7.48 10.15 -12.75
N GLY A 210 8.54 10.83 -13.21
CA GLY A 210 8.51 11.67 -14.40
C GLY A 210 8.30 10.85 -15.68
N PRO A 211 9.21 9.92 -16.01
CA PRO A 211 9.03 8.97 -17.10
C PRO A 211 7.70 8.19 -17.01
N LEU A 212 7.32 7.76 -15.81
CA LEU A 212 6.09 7.00 -15.59
C LEU A 212 4.83 7.81 -15.91
N LYS A 213 4.79 9.08 -15.49
CA LYS A 213 3.72 10.02 -15.83
C LYS A 213 3.62 10.23 -17.34
N LYS A 214 4.77 10.39 -18.02
CA LYS A 214 4.84 10.60 -19.46
C LYS A 214 4.31 9.38 -20.22
N GLN A 215 4.72 8.18 -19.83
CA GLN A 215 4.24 6.93 -20.44
C GLN A 215 2.73 6.75 -20.27
N ASN A 216 2.16 7.21 -19.16
CA ASN A 216 0.76 7.00 -18.79
C ASN A 216 -0.12 8.24 -19.06
N GLY A 217 0.13 8.94 -20.17
CA GLY A 217 -0.74 10.03 -20.66
C GLY A 217 -0.83 11.24 -19.72
N GLY A 218 0.23 11.54 -18.97
CA GLY A 218 0.28 12.67 -18.05
C GLY A 218 -0.31 12.40 -16.66
N LYS A 219 -0.73 11.16 -16.35
CA LYS A 219 -1.28 10.78 -15.04
C LYS A 219 -0.42 9.68 -14.41
N LEU A 220 -0.11 9.76 -13.12
CA LEU A 220 0.58 8.66 -12.44
C LEU A 220 -0.37 7.46 -12.30
N PRO A 221 0.04 6.25 -12.71
CA PRO A 221 -0.71 5.04 -12.41
C PRO A 221 -0.64 4.73 -10.92
N GLN A 222 -1.47 3.77 -10.47
CA GLN A 222 -1.37 3.25 -9.11
C GLN A 222 -0.05 2.51 -8.91
N VAL A 223 0.62 2.76 -7.78
CA VAL A 223 1.86 2.08 -7.39
C VAL A 223 1.63 1.31 -6.10
N ALA A 224 1.47 -0.01 -6.22
CA ALA A 224 1.09 -0.88 -5.11
C ALA A 224 2.15 -0.93 -3.99
N THR A 225 3.41 -0.66 -4.31
CA THR A 225 4.55 -0.69 -3.37
C THR A 225 4.28 0.15 -2.11
N PHE A 226 3.80 1.39 -2.23
CA PHE A 226 3.52 2.26 -1.07
C PHE A 226 2.48 1.65 -0.12
N LYS A 227 1.42 1.06 -0.68
CA LYS A 227 0.37 0.40 0.09
C LYS A 227 0.89 -0.87 0.78
N GLN A 228 1.61 -1.71 0.05
CA GLN A 228 2.12 -2.99 0.57
C GLN A 228 3.19 -2.76 1.64
N TYR A 229 4.08 -1.79 1.45
CA TYR A 229 5.12 -1.47 2.40
C TYR A 229 4.59 -0.83 3.68
N SER A 230 3.68 0.15 3.57
CA SER A 230 3.03 0.73 4.75
C SER A 230 2.25 -0.30 5.56
N ALA A 231 1.61 -1.28 4.90
CA ALA A 231 0.95 -2.38 5.59
C ALA A 231 1.96 -3.25 6.36
N ALA A 232 3.07 -3.67 5.74
CA ALA A 232 4.11 -4.47 6.39
C ALA A 232 4.76 -3.73 7.57
N LEU A 233 5.06 -2.44 7.43
CA LEU A 233 5.56 -1.61 8.52
C LEU A 233 4.57 -1.54 9.70
N THR A 234 3.27 -1.42 9.39
CA THR A 234 2.20 -1.42 10.41
C THR A 234 2.12 -2.77 11.12
N GLU A 235 2.20 -3.89 10.39
CA GLU A 235 2.23 -5.25 10.93
C GLU A 235 3.40 -5.44 11.91
N ARG A 236 4.55 -4.77 11.67
CA ARG A 236 5.74 -4.79 12.55
C ARG A 236 5.72 -3.77 13.69
N GLY A 237 4.64 -3.00 13.85
CA GLY A 237 4.55 -1.93 14.85
C GLY A 237 5.40 -0.68 14.54
N GLN A 238 5.96 -0.58 13.32
CA GLN A 238 6.77 0.57 12.87
C GLN A 238 5.86 1.69 12.35
N TYR A 239 4.96 2.19 13.21
CA TYR A 239 3.88 3.09 12.80
C TYR A 239 4.35 4.43 12.23
N ALA A 240 5.40 5.03 12.79
CA ALA A 240 5.95 6.29 12.28
C ALA A 240 6.42 6.17 10.82
N GLN A 241 7.20 5.14 10.51
CA GLN A 241 7.66 4.86 9.14
C GLN A 241 6.50 4.53 8.20
N ALA A 242 5.49 3.79 8.69
CA ALA A 242 4.29 3.48 7.90
C ALA A 242 3.52 4.74 7.51
N ILE A 243 3.41 5.72 8.42
CA ILE A 243 2.79 7.03 8.18
C ILE A 243 3.62 7.81 7.14
N GLU A 244 4.93 7.91 7.31
CA GLU A 244 5.82 8.60 6.36
C GLU A 244 5.67 8.07 4.93
N VAL A 245 5.60 6.75 4.76
CA VAL A 245 5.37 6.12 3.45
C VAL A 245 4.03 6.54 2.85
N CYS A 246 2.97 6.60 3.66
CA CYS A 246 1.66 7.06 3.20
C CYS A 246 1.67 8.55 2.84
N GLU A 247 2.35 9.40 3.62
CA GLU A 247 2.49 10.83 3.35
C GLU A 247 3.27 11.09 2.06
N GLN A 248 4.32 10.31 1.79
CA GLN A 248 5.01 10.34 0.50
C GLN A 248 4.07 10.00 -0.66
N ALA A 249 3.20 8.99 -0.50
CA ALA A 249 2.23 8.63 -1.52
C ALA A 249 1.20 9.77 -1.77
N VAL A 250 0.75 10.46 -0.71
CA VAL A 250 -0.11 11.65 -0.81
C VAL A 250 0.61 12.78 -1.56
N LYS A 251 1.89 13.04 -1.25
CA LYS A 251 2.72 14.04 -1.95
C LYS A 251 2.81 13.76 -3.46
N TYR A 252 2.87 12.48 -3.85
CA TYR A 252 2.84 12.07 -5.26
C TYR A 252 1.44 12.02 -5.88
N LYS A 253 0.39 12.33 -5.11
CA LYS A 253 -1.02 12.23 -5.52
C LYS A 253 -1.41 10.82 -5.97
N LEU A 254 -0.82 9.79 -5.35
CA LEU A 254 -1.13 8.40 -5.61
C LEU A 254 -2.44 7.98 -4.93
N LYS A 255 -3.12 6.99 -5.51
CA LYS A 255 -4.32 6.38 -4.92
C LYS A 255 -3.99 4.99 -4.37
N ASP A 256 -4.51 4.65 -3.19
CA ASP A 256 -4.30 3.32 -2.58
C ASP A 256 -5.36 2.28 -3.01
N GLY A 257 -6.39 2.72 -3.74
CA GLY A 257 -7.51 1.89 -4.19
C GLY A 257 -8.69 1.81 -3.21
N THR A 258 -8.61 2.48 -2.06
CA THR A 258 -9.71 2.61 -1.11
C THR A 258 -10.47 3.93 -1.30
N LYS A 259 -11.68 4.02 -0.75
CA LYS A 259 -12.51 5.23 -0.82
C LYS A 259 -11.85 6.43 -0.12
N SER A 260 -11.15 6.21 0.98
CA SER A 260 -10.52 7.26 1.79
C SER A 260 -9.04 7.49 1.46
N GLY A 261 -8.46 6.74 0.51
CA GLY A 261 -7.09 6.94 0.08
C GLY A 261 -6.04 6.66 1.16
N TYR A 262 -4.88 7.31 1.00
CA TYR A 262 -3.77 7.20 1.95
C TYR A 262 -4.04 8.01 3.23
N GLU A 263 -4.85 9.06 3.16
CA GLU A 263 -5.26 9.91 4.28
C GLU A 263 -6.01 9.07 5.33
N GLY A 264 -7.02 8.31 4.90
CA GLY A 264 -7.73 7.41 5.80
C GLY A 264 -6.85 6.28 6.34
N ARG A 265 -5.80 5.87 5.61
CA ARG A 265 -4.83 4.89 6.10
C ARG A 265 -3.95 5.48 7.20
N ILE A 266 -3.47 6.71 7.05
CA ILE A 266 -2.70 7.44 8.06
C ILE A 266 -3.49 7.53 9.37
N GLU A 267 -4.77 7.92 9.31
CA GLU A 267 -5.62 8.00 10.50
C GLU A 267 -5.77 6.66 11.23
N ARG A 268 -5.91 5.56 10.48
CA ARG A 268 -5.99 4.22 11.08
C ARG A 268 -4.67 3.81 11.74
N ILE A 269 -3.53 4.12 11.11
CA ILE A 269 -2.22 3.80 11.66
C ILE A 269 -1.97 4.61 12.94
N LYS A 270 -2.30 5.91 12.96
CA LYS A 270 -2.22 6.75 14.17
C LYS A 270 -3.04 6.19 15.33
N LYS A 271 -4.29 5.77 15.06
CA LYS A 271 -5.14 5.11 16.07
C LYS A 271 -4.58 3.78 16.59
N LEU A 272 -3.76 3.06 15.81
CA LEU A 272 -3.07 1.85 16.27
C LEU A 272 -1.86 2.21 17.13
N GLN A 273 -1.13 3.26 16.76
CA GLN A 273 -0.02 3.81 17.53
C GLN A 273 -0.46 4.27 18.92
N ASP A 274 -1.59 4.96 19.04
CA ASP A 274 -2.11 5.48 20.31
C ASP A 274 -2.62 4.37 21.26
N LYS A 275 -2.79 3.13 20.77
CA LYS A 275 -3.30 1.99 21.55
C LYS A 275 -2.20 1.10 22.15
N GLN A 276 -0.94 1.38 21.81
CA GLN A 276 0.24 0.63 22.28
C GLN A 276 0.83 1.33 23.49
#